data_AF-A0A498P3Q9-F1
#
_entry.id   AF-A0A498P3Q9-F1
#
_cell.length_a   1.000
_cell.length_b   1.000
_cell.length_c   1.000
_cell.angle_alpha   90.00
_cell.angle_beta   90.00
_cell.angle_gamma   90.00
#
_symmetry.space_group_name_H-M   'P 1'
#
loop_
_entity.id
_entity.type
_entity.pdbx_description
1 polymer ?
#
loop_
_entity_poly.entity_id
_entity_poly.type
_entity_poly.pdbx_seq_one_letter_code
_entity_poly.pdbx_strand_id
1 'polypeptide(L)'
;MGDVDRDLAEFIGSVLPNSSSRDLVLETLQSLGVETLEDLKYVQEPDLVNILRPIEARKLIARINALWSSPLTAGHFMIAVDQIIVKDGVTNCGEALLMMFVTYYCLNISYPAELGATLEFMQR
;
A
#
# COMPACT_ATOMS: atom_id res chain seq x y z
N MET A 1 7.12 0.40 25.79
CA MET A 1 5.84 -0.28 25.96
C MET A 1 4.68 0.55 25.41
N GLY A 2 4.42 1.78 25.87
CA GLY A 2 3.20 2.53 25.49
C GLY A 2 3.15 3.23 24.11
N ASP A 3 4.08 2.96 23.20
CA ASP A 3 4.06 3.53 21.83
C ASP A 3 3.37 2.55 20.85
N VAL A 4 3.70 1.26 20.97
CA VAL A 4 3.16 0.19 20.14
C VAL A 4 1.66 -0.05 20.39
N ASP A 5 1.23 0.04 21.66
CA ASP A 5 -0.20 -0.02 22.03
C ASP A 5 -1.00 1.13 21.42
N ARG A 6 -0.38 2.30 21.23
CA ARG A 6 -1.02 3.48 20.64
C ARG A 6 -1.23 3.29 19.15
N ASP A 7 -0.20 2.82 18.45
CA ASP A 7 -0.27 2.54 17.00
C ASP A 7 -1.30 1.43 16.70
N LEU A 8 -1.35 0.38 17.53
CA LEU A 8 -2.37 -0.68 17.45
C LEU A 8 -3.78 -0.12 17.69
N ALA A 9 -3.96 0.71 18.72
CA ALA A 9 -5.26 1.30 19.04
C ALA A 9 -5.75 2.27 17.96
N GLU A 10 -4.86 3.09 17.38
CA GLU A 10 -5.19 3.95 16.25
C GLU A 10 -5.55 3.14 15.01
N PHE A 11 -4.78 2.09 14.71
CA PHE A 11 -5.06 1.20 13.58
C PHE A 11 -6.42 0.53 13.73
N ILE A 12 -6.71 -0.09 14.88
CA ILE A 12 -8.03 -0.70 15.15
C ILE A 12 -9.14 0.34 15.11
N GLY A 13 -8.88 1.56 15.60
CA GLY A 13 -9.80 2.69 15.53
C GLY A 13 -10.14 3.12 14.10
N SER A 14 -9.18 2.99 13.17
CA SER A 14 -9.38 3.28 11.75
C SER A 14 -10.25 2.24 11.04
N VAL A 15 -10.28 1.00 11.54
CA VAL A 15 -10.99 -0.11 10.89
C VAL A 15 -12.39 -0.34 11.46
N LEU A 16 -12.56 -0.15 12.77
CA LEU A 16 -13.83 -0.37 13.47
C LEU A 16 -14.38 0.96 14.00
N PRO A 17 -15.54 1.43 13.52
CA PRO A 17 -16.17 2.67 14.02
C PRO A 17 -16.79 2.52 15.42
N ASN A 18 -17.08 1.29 15.86
CA ASN A 18 -17.73 1.02 17.14
C ASN A 18 -16.71 0.95 18.29
N SER A 19 -16.79 1.87 19.24
CA SER A 19 -15.87 1.99 20.38
C SER A 19 -15.90 0.80 21.34
N SER A 20 -17.08 0.23 21.62
CA SER A 20 -17.23 -0.88 22.58
C SER A 20 -16.50 -2.17 22.19
N SER A 21 -16.25 -2.39 20.91
CA SER A 21 -15.51 -3.56 20.42
C SER A 21 -14.01 -3.35 20.37
N ARG A 22 -13.50 -2.13 20.60
CA ARG A 22 -12.07 -1.82 20.46
C ARG A 22 -11.26 -2.35 21.65
N ASP A 23 -11.73 -2.10 22.86
CA ASP A 23 -11.02 -2.51 24.08
C ASP A 23 -10.96 -4.04 24.22
N LEU A 24 -12.07 -4.72 23.91
CA LEU A 24 -12.13 -6.19 23.89
C LEU A 24 -11.19 -6.78 22.84
N VAL A 25 -11.13 -6.18 21.64
CA VAL A 25 -10.22 -6.64 20.57
C VAL A 25 -8.77 -6.43 20.99
N LEU A 26 -8.41 -5.30 21.59
CA LEU A 26 -7.06 -5.06 22.11
C LEU A 26 -6.65 -6.08 23.16
N GLU A 27 -7.50 -6.34 24.15
CA GLU A 27 -7.22 -7.34 25.20
C GLU A 27 -7.04 -8.75 24.61
N THR A 28 -7.83 -9.10 23.60
CA THR A 28 -7.72 -10.41 22.94
C THR A 28 -6.51 -10.52 22.02
N LEU A 29 -6.11 -9.44 21.35
CA LEU A 29 -4.86 -9.42 20.59
C LEU A 29 -3.65 -9.56 21.52
N GLN A 30 -3.69 -8.91 22.69
CA GLN A 30 -2.68 -9.10 23.72
C GLN A 30 -2.68 -10.54 24.27
N SER A 31 -3.86 -11.16 24.48
CA SER A 31 -3.94 -12.57 24.93
C SER A 31 -3.49 -13.57 23.86
N LEU A 32 -3.60 -13.22 22.58
CA LEU A 32 -3.03 -13.97 21.45
C LEU A 32 -1.51 -13.80 21.31
N GLY A 33 -0.90 -12.87 22.06
CA GLY A 33 0.54 -12.60 22.03
C GLY A 33 0.98 -11.63 20.92
N VAL A 34 0.06 -10.81 20.40
CA VAL A 34 0.39 -9.73 19.45
C VAL A 34 1.09 -8.61 20.24
N GLU A 35 2.41 -8.51 20.09
CA GLU A 35 3.21 -7.45 20.70
C GLU A 35 3.50 -6.33 19.70
N THR A 36 3.47 -6.62 18.40
CA THR A 36 3.82 -5.70 17.32
C THR A 36 2.80 -5.69 16.19
N LEU A 37 2.80 -4.63 15.37
CA LEU A 37 1.97 -4.58 14.16
C LEU A 37 2.28 -5.75 13.21
N GLU A 38 3.54 -6.21 13.14
CA GLU A 38 3.93 -7.34 12.31
C GLU A 38 3.25 -8.65 12.71
N ASP A 39 2.94 -8.83 13.99
CA ASP A 39 2.27 -10.02 14.50
C ASP A 39 0.81 -10.10 14.02
N LEU A 40 0.22 -8.96 13.63
CA LEU A 40 -1.13 -8.92 13.05
C LEU A 40 -1.22 -9.74 11.76
N LYS A 41 -0.11 -9.99 11.04
CA LYS A 41 -0.12 -10.82 9.83
C LYS A 41 -0.48 -12.28 10.10
N TYR A 42 -0.37 -12.74 11.35
CA TYR A 42 -0.68 -14.12 11.75
C TYR A 42 -2.10 -14.29 12.28
N VAL A 43 -2.84 -13.20 12.51
CA VAL A 43 -4.21 -13.23 13.05
C VAL A 43 -5.16 -13.82 12.01
N GLN A 44 -5.93 -14.84 12.40
CA GLN A 44 -6.87 -15.51 11.51
C GLN A 44 -8.33 -15.20 11.88
N GLU A 45 -9.25 -15.49 10.95
CA GLU A 45 -10.71 -15.37 11.18
C GLU A 45 -11.18 -16.04 12.49
N PRO A 46 -10.83 -17.31 12.80
CA PRO A 46 -11.32 -18.00 13.99
C PRO A 46 -10.93 -17.32 15.31
N ASP A 47 -9.79 -16.63 15.37
CA ASP A 47 -9.31 -15.96 16.58
C ASP A 47 -10.21 -14.78 16.97
N LEU A 48 -10.85 -14.17 15.97
CA LEU A 48 -11.69 -12.98 16.10
C LEU A 48 -13.18 -13.30 16.21
N VAL A 49 -13.62 -14.53 15.89
CA VAL A 49 -15.04 -14.94 15.84
C VAL A 49 -15.71 -14.90 17.22
N ASN A 50 -14.95 -15.03 18.31
CA ASN A 50 -15.49 -14.96 19.67
C ASN A 50 -15.85 -13.54 20.12
N ILE A 51 -15.34 -12.50 19.45
CA ILE A 51 -15.46 -11.09 19.88
C ILE A 51 -16.18 -10.25 18.84
N LEU A 52 -15.89 -10.50 17.56
CA LEU A 52 -16.44 -9.75 16.43
C LEU A 52 -17.43 -10.62 15.65
N ARG A 53 -18.43 -9.97 15.04
CA ARG A 53 -19.29 -10.67 14.09
C ARG A 53 -18.42 -11.17 12.92
N PRO A 54 -18.76 -12.32 12.31
CA PRO A 54 -17.95 -12.89 11.22
C PRO A 54 -17.61 -11.92 10.09
N ILE A 55 -18.51 -10.98 9.78
CA ILE A 55 -18.30 -9.96 8.75
C ILE A 55 -17.33 -8.85 9.19
N GLU A 56 -17.30 -8.50 10.47
CA GLU A 56 -16.38 -7.49 11.02
C GLU A 56 -14.96 -8.05 11.12
N ALA A 57 -14.83 -9.31 11.55
CA ALA A 57 -13.55 -10.03 11.54
C ALA A 57 -12.95 -10.10 10.13
N ARG A 58 -13.76 -10.47 9.12
CA ARG A 58 -13.32 -10.50 7.71
C ARG A 58 -12.87 -9.14 7.19
N LYS A 59 -13.57 -8.06 7.54
CA LYS A 59 -13.17 -6.69 7.15
C LYS A 59 -11.84 -6.29 7.78
N LEU A 60 -11.63 -6.65 9.05
CA LEU A 60 -10.38 -6.38 9.77
C LEU A 60 -9.21 -7.12 9.11
N ILE A 61 -9.36 -8.42 8.86
CA ILE A 61 -8.33 -9.24 8.22
C ILE A 61 -8.05 -8.78 6.80
N ALA A 62 -9.07 -8.43 6.02
CA ALA A 62 -8.88 -7.89 4.68
C ALA A 62 -8.06 -6.60 4.71
N ARG A 63 -8.28 -5.73 5.72
CA ARG A 63 -7.52 -4.49 5.87
C ARG A 63 -6.09 -4.72 6.34
N ILE A 64 -5.88 -5.64 7.28
CA ILE A 64 -4.56 -6.07 7.73
C ILE A 64 -3.77 -6.62 6.54
N ASN A 65 -4.34 -7.55 5.78
CA ASN A 65 -3.71 -8.14 4.61
C ASN A 65 -3.39 -7.11 3.52
N ALA A 66 -4.26 -6.12 3.33
CA ALA A 66 -4.00 -5.02 2.39
C ALA A 66 -2.85 -4.10 2.84
N LEU A 67 -2.61 -3.98 4.16
CA LEU A 67 -1.49 -3.21 4.70
C LEU A 67 -0.15 -3.90 4.40
N TRP A 68 -0.11 -5.23 4.52
CA TRP A 68 1.08 -6.05 4.26
C TRP A 68 1.27 -6.39 2.79
N SER A 69 0.20 -6.34 2.00
CA SER A 69 0.27 -6.42 0.53
C SER A 69 0.84 -5.11 0.02
N SER A 70 2.17 -5.02 -0.03
CA SER A 70 2.86 -3.86 -0.56
C SER A 70 2.31 -3.56 -1.98
N PRO A 71 2.02 -2.29 -2.33
CA PRO A 71 1.66 -1.93 -3.71
C PRO A 71 2.75 -2.34 -4.72
N LEU A 72 3.98 -2.51 -4.23
CA LEU A 72 5.16 -3.00 -4.95
C LEU A 72 5.05 -4.48 -5.34
N THR A 73 4.13 -5.24 -4.74
CA THR A 73 3.82 -6.64 -5.07
C THR A 73 2.71 -6.75 -6.12
N ALA A 74 2.21 -5.63 -6.65
CA ALA A 74 1.26 -5.66 -7.75
C ALA A 74 1.86 -6.39 -8.96
N GLY A 75 1.08 -7.28 -9.58
CA GLY A 75 1.53 -8.07 -10.73
C GLY A 75 1.64 -7.28 -12.04
N HIS A 76 1.04 -6.09 -12.08
CA HIS A 76 1.03 -5.21 -13.25
C HIS A 76 1.09 -3.75 -12.83
N PHE A 77 2.00 -3.02 -13.46
CA PHE A 77 2.19 -1.59 -13.35
C PHE A 77 1.97 -0.94 -14.72
N MET A 78 1.54 0.31 -14.69
CA MET A 78 1.30 1.14 -15.87
C MET A 78 1.90 2.52 -15.61
N ILE A 79 2.38 3.16 -16.66
CA ILE A 79 2.93 4.52 -16.62
C ILE A 79 1.97 5.42 -17.36
N ALA A 80 1.47 6.42 -16.64
CA ALA A 80 0.63 7.46 -17.20
C ALA A 80 1.35 8.80 -17.16
N VAL A 81 1.30 9.54 -18.26
CA VAL A 81 1.75 10.93 -18.37
C VAL A 81 0.52 11.76 -18.69
N ASP A 82 0.26 12.80 -17.91
CA ASP A 82 -0.94 13.65 -18.04
C ASP A 82 -2.26 12.85 -18.11
N GLN A 83 -2.39 11.84 -17.25
CA GLN A 83 -3.53 10.91 -17.18
C GLN A 83 -3.72 10.01 -18.42
N ILE A 84 -2.77 10.01 -19.37
CA ILE A 84 -2.77 9.15 -20.54
C ILE A 84 -1.79 8.00 -20.29
N ILE A 85 -2.26 6.76 -20.46
CA ILE A 85 -1.41 5.56 -20.33
C ILE A 85 -0.44 5.53 -21.51
N VAL A 86 0.84 5.72 -21.22
CA VAL A 86 1.93 5.70 -22.23
C VAL A 86 2.52 4.30 -22.34
N LYS A 87 2.56 3.56 -21.22
CA LYS A 87 3.07 2.19 -21.18
C LYS A 87 2.28 1.35 -20.21
N ASP A 88 1.82 0.20 -20.67
CA ASP A 88 1.15 -0.80 -19.86
C ASP A 88 1.97 -2.10 -19.74
N GLY A 89 1.45 -3.02 -18.91
CA GLY A 89 1.97 -4.38 -18.83
C GLY A 89 3.34 -4.53 -18.17
N VAL A 90 3.78 -3.57 -17.37
CA VAL A 90 5.06 -3.68 -16.64
C VAL A 90 4.85 -4.64 -15.47
N THR A 91 5.44 -5.83 -15.53
CA THR A 91 5.19 -6.90 -14.55
C THR A 91 6.09 -6.82 -13.32
N ASN A 92 7.21 -6.11 -13.41
CA ASN A 92 8.19 -5.98 -12.34
C ASN A 92 8.15 -4.58 -11.74
N CYS A 93 8.05 -4.49 -10.42
CA CYS A 93 8.09 -3.20 -9.71
C CYS A 93 9.39 -2.43 -9.96
N GLY A 94 10.54 -3.12 -10.00
CA GLY A 94 11.83 -2.49 -10.30
C GLY A 94 11.88 -1.84 -11.69
N GLU A 95 11.28 -2.49 -12.69
CA GLU A 95 11.16 -1.93 -14.04
C GLU A 95 10.20 -0.75 -14.08
N ALA A 96 9.10 -0.80 -13.32
CA ALA A 96 8.15 0.31 -13.21
C ALA A 96 8.82 1.56 -12.62
N LEU A 97 9.62 1.40 -11.57
CA LEU A 97 10.37 2.50 -10.96
C LEU A 97 11.45 3.03 -11.89
N LEU A 98 12.23 2.14 -12.53
CA LEU A 98 13.25 2.54 -13.49
C LEU A 98 12.63 3.34 -14.63
N MET A 99 11.51 2.86 -15.17
CA MET A 99 10.78 3.56 -16.22
C MET A 99 10.20 4.89 -15.74
N MET A 100 9.71 5.00 -14.50
CA MET A 100 9.30 6.28 -13.92
C MET A 100 10.45 7.30 -13.91
N PHE A 101 11.65 6.88 -13.49
CA PHE A 101 12.85 7.73 -13.50
C PHE A 101 13.29 8.10 -14.92
N VAL A 102 13.26 7.15 -15.86
CA VAL A 102 13.59 7.40 -17.27
C VAL A 102 12.60 8.38 -17.88
N THR A 103 11.29 8.18 -17.69
CA THR A 103 10.25 9.09 -18.18
C THR A 103 10.41 10.48 -17.56
N TYR A 104 10.63 10.58 -16.25
CA TYR A 104 10.91 11.87 -15.61
C TYR A 104 12.14 12.54 -16.21
N TYR A 105 13.25 11.82 -16.37
CA TYR A 105 14.47 12.38 -16.96
C TYR A 105 14.22 12.87 -18.37
N CYS A 106 13.68 12.03 -19.27
CA CYS A 106 13.37 12.37 -20.65
C CYS A 106 12.44 13.58 -20.79
N LEU A 107 11.46 13.72 -19.89
CA LEU A 107 10.52 14.85 -19.89
C LEU A 107 11.11 16.13 -19.27
N ASN A 108 12.17 16.03 -18.46
CA ASN A 108 12.83 17.16 -17.80
C ASN A 108 14.19 17.52 -18.41
N ILE A 109 14.58 16.90 -19.54
CA ILE A 109 15.79 17.31 -20.25
C ILE A 109 15.58 18.73 -20.80
N SER A 110 16.24 19.71 -20.17
CA SER A 110 16.39 21.05 -20.75
C SER A 110 17.47 20.96 -21.83
N TYR A 111 17.05 20.83 -23.09
CA TYR A 111 17.99 20.83 -24.21
C TYR A 111 18.64 22.21 -24.37
N PRO A 112 19.96 22.29 -24.60
CA PRO A 112 20.61 23.50 -25.07
C PRO A 112 19.95 23.95 -26.38
N ALA A 113 19.71 25.25 -26.55
CA ALA A 113 19.00 25.82 -27.70
C ALA A 113 19.57 25.38 -29.07
N GLU A 114 20.87 25.05 -29.12
CA GLU A 114 21.57 24.62 -30.33
C GLU A 114 21.23 23.19 -30.78
N LEU A 115 20.76 22.31 -29.88
CA LEU A 115 20.40 20.91 -30.19
C LEU A 115 18.90 20.72 -30.46
N GLY A 116 18.06 21.70 -30.13
CA GLY A 116 16.61 21.64 -30.40
C GLY A 116 16.28 21.62 -31.89
N ALA A 117 17.11 22.26 -32.73
CA ALA A 117 16.91 22.30 -34.17
C ALA A 117 17.11 20.95 -34.88
N THR A 118 17.93 20.05 -34.32
CA THR A 118 18.19 18.73 -34.93
C THR A 118 17.06 17.73 -34.65
N LEU A 119 16.34 17.89 -33.55
CA LEU A 119 15.24 16.99 -33.15
C LEU A 119 13.90 17.30 -33.83
N GLU A 120 13.67 18.55 -34.26
CA GLU A 120 12.50 18.92 -35.08
C GLU A 120 12.44 18.13 -36.42
N PHE A 121 13.57 17.57 -36.84
CA PHE A 121 13.71 16.73 -38.03
C PHE A 121 13.40 15.24 -37.79
N MET A 122 13.48 14.74 -36.56
CA MET A 122 13.15 13.34 -36.23
C MET A 122 11.73 13.16 -35.71
N GLN A 123 11.06 14.26 -35.32
CA GLN A 123 9.71 14.24 -34.76
C GLN A 123 8.59 14.55 -35.77
N ARG A 124 8.88 14.54 -37.08
CA ARG A 124 7.88 14.64 -38.14
C ARG A 124 7.69 13.33 -38.88
#